data_AF-A0A5D4TJG3-F1
#
_entry.id   AF-A0A5D4TJG3-F1
#
_cell.length_a   1.000
_cell.length_b   1.000
_cell.length_c   1.000
_cell.angle_alpha   90.00
_cell.angle_beta   90.00
_cell.angle_gamma   90.00
#
_symmetry.space_group_name_H-M   'P 1'
#
loop_
_entity.id
_entity.type
_entity.pdbx_description
1 polymer ?
#
loop_
_entity_poly.entity_id
_entity_poly.type
_entity_poly.pdbx_seq_one_letter_code
_entity_poly.pdbx_strand_id
1 'polypeptide(L)'
;MKFPLKSWKSIRLSLIGCTPERTMDGGASRIDKENRKEFTKVAFKIFVGVILVFAVGNLIFFMSNSMQYHLKLRTLRKALYTLFIGALSFGIITGETDITNWEFILTLMGVVVFIDLSLLLTPSIMKIWNTEFQYSDYVENVIVKNEKIQKGTMRRVGTLSEMIQGAGHYFSGLPLAESEAEQRQQLENYLGEYASQYGFSVQIWDIVYEAPGLTQDEESAGREESDLSPEELAYFESLKDVLNRIERLNSFDIDNERDAYLESLFQSEIISVIKENSMIIPVFMNERTMLVVLKNDKGELLEVDAVHITNLIYLFYSFY
;
A
#
# COMPACT_ATOMS: atom_id res chain seq x y z
N MET A 1 -34.14 31.31 -36.04
CA MET A 1 -33.89 30.78 -37.40
C MET A 1 -34.95 29.75 -37.71
N LYS A 2 -35.71 29.95 -38.80
CA LYS A 2 -36.96 29.27 -39.14
C LYS A 2 -36.81 28.66 -40.55
N PHE A 3 -37.38 27.46 -40.73
CA PHE A 3 -37.75 26.75 -41.97
C PHE A 3 -36.63 26.09 -42.81
N PRO A 4 -36.94 25.08 -43.69
CA PRO A 4 -38.20 24.31 -43.83
C PRO A 4 -38.05 22.78 -44.06
N LEU A 5 -39.17 22.08 -43.84
CA LEU A 5 -39.50 20.79 -44.46
C LEU A 5 -39.57 20.90 -45.99
N LYS A 6 -39.03 19.90 -46.71
CA LYS A 6 -39.38 19.63 -48.12
C LYS A 6 -39.74 18.17 -48.33
N SER A 7 -41.05 17.97 -48.44
CA SER A 7 -41.78 16.97 -49.23
C SER A 7 -40.99 16.34 -50.38
N TRP A 8 -40.91 15.00 -50.42
CA TRP A 8 -40.89 14.23 -51.67
C TRP A 8 -41.86 13.03 -51.56
N LYS A 9 -43.05 13.21 -52.13
CA LYS A 9 -43.96 12.15 -52.54
C LYS A 9 -43.58 11.67 -53.94
N SER A 10 -43.76 10.37 -54.16
CA SER A 10 -44.10 9.73 -55.44
C SER A 10 -42.99 9.54 -56.47
N ILE A 11 -42.45 8.33 -56.51
CA ILE A 11 -42.25 7.61 -57.78
C ILE A 11 -42.86 6.21 -57.62
N ARG A 12 -44.06 6.04 -58.18
CA ARG A 12 -44.61 4.74 -58.60
C ARG A 12 -44.01 4.42 -59.97
N LEU A 13 -43.39 3.26 -60.10
CA LEU A 13 -43.26 2.57 -61.38
C LEU A 13 -43.72 1.13 -61.15
N SER A 14 -44.92 0.88 -61.65
CA SER A 14 -45.56 -0.42 -61.77
C SER A 14 -45.13 -1.12 -63.06
N LEU A 15 -45.41 -2.45 -63.10
CA LEU A 15 -45.52 -3.35 -64.27
C LEU A 15 -44.21 -4.06 -64.66
N ILE A 16 -44.10 -5.39 -64.84
CA ILE A 16 -45.04 -6.51 -65.11
C ILE A 16 -44.32 -7.83 -64.76
N GLY A 17 -45.05 -8.89 -64.37
CA GLY A 17 -44.60 -10.27 -64.61
C GLY A 17 -45.20 -11.36 -63.72
N CYS A 18 -46.25 -12.02 -64.21
CA CYS A 18 -46.92 -13.21 -63.67
C CYS A 18 -46.00 -14.36 -63.23
N THR A 19 -46.34 -15.05 -62.14
CA THR A 19 -46.97 -16.40 -62.18
C THR A 19 -47.43 -16.84 -60.79
N PRO A 20 -48.48 -17.68 -60.68
CA PRO A 20 -49.03 -18.13 -59.40
C PRO A 20 -48.45 -19.50 -59.05
N GLU A 21 -47.63 -19.60 -58.00
CA GLU A 21 -47.21 -20.90 -57.50
C GLU A 21 -47.83 -21.18 -56.12
N ARG A 22 -48.69 -22.20 -56.16
CA ARG A 22 -49.43 -22.79 -55.06
C ARG A 22 -48.47 -23.35 -54.02
N THR A 23 -48.76 -23.02 -52.76
CA THR A 23 -48.78 -23.91 -51.59
C THR A 23 -47.84 -25.11 -51.61
N MET A 24 -46.80 -25.08 -50.79
CA MET A 24 -46.43 -26.15 -49.84
C MET A 24 -45.17 -25.73 -49.08
N ASP A 25 -45.31 -24.98 -47.97
CA ASP A 25 -44.29 -25.04 -46.88
C ASP A 25 -44.77 -24.51 -45.51
N GLY A 26 -45.99 -24.89 -45.11
CA GLY A 26 -46.54 -24.51 -43.80
C GLY A 26 -46.08 -25.38 -42.62
N GLY A 27 -45.33 -26.46 -42.90
CA GLY A 27 -44.94 -27.48 -41.91
C GLY A 27 -43.57 -27.23 -41.29
N ALA A 28 -42.53 -26.98 -42.10
CA ALA A 28 -41.16 -26.80 -41.63
C ALA A 28 -40.98 -25.51 -40.81
N SER A 29 -41.68 -24.44 -41.18
CA SER A 29 -41.71 -23.16 -40.45
C SER A 29 -42.37 -23.23 -39.08
N ARG A 30 -43.29 -24.18 -38.87
CA ARG A 30 -44.00 -24.36 -37.59
C ARG A 30 -43.19 -25.18 -36.60
N ILE A 31 -42.59 -26.28 -37.08
CA ILE A 31 -41.75 -27.17 -36.26
C ILE A 31 -40.47 -26.45 -35.82
N ASP A 32 -39.85 -25.65 -36.70
CA ASP A 32 -38.66 -24.89 -36.33
C ASP A 32 -38.97 -23.76 -35.32
N LYS A 33 -40.16 -23.13 -35.42
CA LYS A 33 -40.62 -22.14 -34.42
C LYS A 33 -41.00 -22.76 -33.08
N GLU A 34 -41.49 -23.99 -33.07
CA GLU A 34 -41.88 -24.70 -31.85
C GLU A 34 -40.65 -25.23 -31.10
N ASN A 35 -39.69 -25.82 -31.82
CA ASN A 35 -38.40 -26.23 -31.28
C ASN A 35 -37.58 -25.04 -30.74
N ARG A 36 -37.58 -23.90 -31.44
CA ARG A 36 -36.89 -22.67 -30.98
C ARG A 36 -37.54 -22.07 -29.72
N LYS A 37 -38.86 -22.25 -29.54
CA LYS A 37 -39.59 -21.85 -28.31
C LYS A 37 -39.36 -22.80 -27.13
N GLU A 38 -39.16 -24.09 -27.38
CA GLU A 38 -38.80 -25.06 -26.35
C GLU A 38 -37.36 -24.84 -25.85
N PHE A 39 -36.41 -24.63 -26.77
CA PHE A 39 -34.99 -24.38 -26.42
C PHE A 39 -34.77 -23.07 -25.64
N THR A 40 -35.41 -21.97 -26.05
CA THR A 40 -35.33 -20.68 -25.34
C THR A 40 -35.82 -20.76 -23.88
N LYS A 41 -36.80 -21.63 -23.59
CA LYS A 41 -37.24 -21.89 -22.21
C LYS A 41 -36.21 -22.64 -21.38
N VAL A 42 -35.43 -23.53 -22.00
CA VAL A 42 -34.39 -24.32 -21.32
C VAL A 42 -33.22 -23.42 -20.94
N ALA A 43 -32.73 -22.61 -21.87
CA ALA A 43 -31.65 -21.66 -21.64
C ALA A 43 -31.97 -20.65 -20.53
N PHE A 44 -33.19 -20.10 -20.54
CA PHE A 44 -33.65 -19.19 -19.50
C PHE A 44 -33.71 -19.86 -18.12
N LYS A 45 -34.17 -21.12 -18.04
CA LYS A 45 -34.17 -21.89 -16.79
C LYS A 45 -32.75 -22.13 -16.26
N ILE A 46 -31.80 -22.43 -17.14
CA ILE A 46 -30.39 -22.62 -16.78
C ILE A 46 -29.82 -21.31 -16.24
N PHE A 47 -30.05 -20.19 -16.93
CA PHE A 47 -29.59 -18.87 -16.50
C PHE A 47 -30.13 -18.48 -15.12
N VAL A 48 -31.43 -18.63 -14.89
CA VAL A 48 -32.06 -18.39 -13.59
C VAL A 48 -31.48 -19.31 -12.52
N GLY A 49 -31.24 -20.59 -12.85
CA GLY A 49 -30.60 -21.56 -11.96
C GLY A 49 -29.18 -21.13 -11.54
N VAL A 50 -28.36 -20.68 -12.48
CA VAL A 50 -27.00 -20.20 -12.21
C VAL A 50 -27.02 -18.95 -11.32
N ILE A 51 -27.91 -18.00 -11.59
CA ILE A 51 -28.08 -16.81 -10.75
C ILE A 51 -28.54 -17.19 -9.34
N LEU A 52 -29.47 -18.14 -9.22
CA LEU A 52 -29.97 -18.59 -7.92
C LEU A 52 -28.88 -19.28 -7.10
N VAL A 53 -28.07 -20.14 -7.73
CA VAL A 53 -26.89 -20.75 -7.08
C VAL A 53 -25.89 -19.68 -6.66
N PHE A 54 -25.64 -18.68 -7.50
CA PHE A 54 -24.79 -17.54 -7.14
C PHE A 54 -25.35 -16.78 -5.94
N ALA A 55 -26.65 -16.49 -5.90
CA ALA A 55 -27.30 -15.79 -4.80
C ALA A 55 -27.22 -16.58 -3.47
N VAL A 56 -27.54 -17.88 -3.50
CA VAL A 56 -27.45 -18.76 -2.33
C VAL A 56 -26.00 -18.90 -1.86
N GLY A 57 -25.05 -19.06 -2.79
CA GLY A 57 -23.62 -19.12 -2.47
C GLY A 57 -23.11 -17.84 -1.81
N ASN A 58 -23.55 -16.67 -2.27
CA ASN A 58 -23.23 -15.39 -1.63
C ASN A 58 -23.80 -15.30 -0.21
N LEU A 59 -25.03 -15.78 0.00
CA LEU A 59 -25.67 -15.79 1.33
C LEU A 59 -24.93 -16.72 2.30
N ILE A 60 -24.52 -17.91 1.86
CA ILE A 60 -23.71 -18.84 2.68
C ILE A 60 -22.34 -18.23 2.98
N PHE A 61 -21.70 -17.61 1.99
CA PHE A 61 -20.39 -16.96 2.17
C PHE A 61 -20.47 -15.80 3.17
N PHE A 62 -21.54 -15.00 3.12
CA PHE A 62 -21.83 -13.97 4.10
C PHE A 62 -21.99 -14.53 5.52
N MET A 63 -22.78 -15.60 5.70
CA MET A 63 -22.99 -16.22 7.01
C MET A 63 -21.72 -16.86 7.58
N SER A 64 -20.89 -17.47 6.73
CA SER A 64 -19.69 -18.18 7.19
C SER A 64 -18.54 -17.24 7.54
N ASN A 65 -18.38 -16.12 6.81
CA ASN A 65 -17.27 -15.20 7.04
C ASN A 65 -17.63 -13.78 6.59
N SER A 66 -18.39 -13.09 7.45
CA SER A 66 -18.84 -11.71 7.20
C SER A 66 -17.68 -10.76 6.87
N MET A 67 -16.55 -10.88 7.57
CA MET A 67 -15.38 -10.00 7.33
C MET A 67 -14.78 -10.18 5.93
N GLN A 68 -14.57 -11.42 5.49
CA GLN A 68 -14.06 -11.71 4.15
C GLN A 68 -15.09 -11.39 3.05
N TYR A 69 -16.38 -11.53 3.34
CA TYR A 69 -17.45 -11.16 2.41
C TYR A 69 -17.38 -9.67 2.07
N HIS A 70 -17.27 -8.80 3.09
CA HIS A 70 -17.20 -7.36 2.89
C HIS A 70 -15.96 -6.93 2.08
N LEU A 71 -14.80 -7.52 2.36
CA LEU A 71 -13.57 -7.25 1.60
C LEU A 71 -13.65 -7.69 0.13
N LYS A 72 -14.44 -8.72 -0.18
CA LYS A 72 -14.56 -9.29 -1.54
C LYS A 72 -15.79 -8.83 -2.32
N LEU A 73 -16.63 -7.95 -1.76
CA LEU A 73 -17.83 -7.42 -2.42
C LEU A 73 -17.57 -6.88 -3.83
N ARG A 74 -16.48 -6.13 -4.01
CA ARG A 74 -16.09 -5.59 -5.33
C ARG A 74 -15.84 -6.70 -6.34
N THR A 75 -15.17 -7.77 -5.91
CA THR A 75 -14.86 -8.93 -6.76
C THR A 75 -16.13 -9.72 -7.07
N LEU A 76 -17.04 -9.87 -6.11
CA LEU A 76 -18.32 -10.55 -6.30
C LEU A 76 -19.24 -9.80 -7.28
N ARG A 77 -19.30 -8.46 -7.23
CA ARG A 77 -20.04 -7.66 -8.22
C ARG A 77 -19.45 -7.79 -9.62
N LYS A 78 -18.12 -7.72 -9.74
CA LYS A 78 -17.43 -7.97 -11.02
C LYS A 78 -17.76 -9.37 -11.54
N ALA A 79 -17.73 -10.39 -10.68
CA ALA A 79 -18.08 -11.76 -11.05
C ALA A 79 -19.54 -11.88 -11.53
N LEU A 80 -20.51 -11.24 -10.86
CA LEU A 80 -21.91 -11.22 -11.27
C LEU A 80 -22.08 -10.61 -12.67
N TYR A 81 -21.45 -9.46 -12.93
CA TYR A 81 -21.55 -8.81 -14.24
C TYR A 81 -20.81 -9.57 -15.33
N THR A 82 -19.64 -10.15 -15.03
CA THR A 82 -18.91 -11.01 -15.97
C THR A 82 -19.72 -12.25 -16.31
N LEU A 83 -20.37 -12.86 -15.32
CA LEU A 83 -21.26 -14.01 -15.52
C LEU A 83 -22.46 -13.63 -16.41
N PHE A 84 -23.08 -12.48 -16.15
CA PHE A 84 -24.18 -11.96 -16.96
C PHE A 84 -23.78 -11.68 -18.41
N ILE A 85 -22.68 -10.95 -18.63
CA ILE A 85 -22.17 -10.66 -19.98
C ILE A 85 -21.79 -11.96 -20.70
N GLY A 86 -21.14 -12.90 -19.99
CA GLY A 86 -20.79 -14.21 -20.53
C GLY A 86 -22.01 -15.02 -20.96
N ALA A 87 -23.04 -15.07 -20.11
CA ALA A 87 -24.30 -15.76 -20.42
C ALA A 87 -25.04 -15.11 -21.60
N LEU A 88 -25.07 -13.78 -21.67
CA LEU A 88 -25.67 -13.05 -22.79
C LEU A 88 -24.92 -13.33 -24.09
N SER A 89 -23.59 -13.31 -24.05
CA SER A 89 -22.73 -13.57 -25.20
C SER A 89 -22.90 -15.01 -25.70
N PHE A 90 -22.99 -15.97 -24.78
CA PHE A 90 -23.26 -17.37 -25.10
C PHE A 90 -24.65 -17.58 -25.71
N GLY A 91 -25.68 -16.91 -25.17
CA GLY A 91 -27.04 -16.95 -25.72
C GLY A 91 -27.15 -16.35 -27.13
N ILE A 92 -26.34 -15.34 -27.45
CA ILE A 92 -26.26 -14.77 -28.81
C ILE A 92 -25.58 -15.76 -29.76
N ILE A 93 -24.45 -16.35 -29.37
CA ILE A 93 -23.67 -17.28 -30.21
C ILE A 93 -24.47 -18.54 -30.55
N THR A 94 -25.23 -19.07 -29.60
CA THR A 94 -26.09 -20.25 -29.79
C THR A 94 -27.36 -19.95 -30.58
N GLY A 95 -27.61 -18.67 -30.92
CA GLY A 95 -28.81 -18.23 -31.63
C GLY A 95 -30.09 -18.26 -30.79
N GLU A 96 -29.96 -18.44 -29.48
CA GLU A 96 -31.09 -18.48 -28.54
C GLU A 96 -31.59 -17.07 -28.19
N THR A 97 -30.69 -16.09 -28.18
CA THR A 97 -31.00 -14.68 -27.91
C THR A 97 -30.85 -13.87 -29.18
N ASP A 98 -31.97 -13.38 -29.71
CA ASP A 98 -31.96 -12.42 -30.81
C ASP A 98 -31.69 -11.01 -30.25
N ILE A 99 -30.67 -10.34 -30.79
CA ILE A 99 -30.31 -8.96 -30.44
C ILE A 99 -31.48 -8.00 -30.73
N THR A 100 -32.33 -8.35 -31.69
CA THR A 100 -33.53 -7.59 -32.05
C THR A 100 -34.56 -7.55 -30.92
N ASN A 101 -34.54 -8.54 -30.01
CA ASN A 101 -35.43 -8.59 -28.84
C ASN A 101 -34.83 -7.84 -27.65
N TRP A 102 -34.67 -6.52 -27.82
CA TRP A 102 -34.09 -5.64 -26.82
C TRP A 102 -34.90 -5.59 -25.51
N GLU A 103 -36.22 -5.80 -25.56
CA GLU A 103 -37.10 -5.85 -24.39
C GLU A 103 -36.73 -7.00 -23.45
N PHE A 104 -36.43 -8.17 -24.01
CA PHE A 104 -35.97 -9.33 -23.23
C PHE A 104 -34.61 -9.06 -22.58
N ILE A 105 -33.66 -8.48 -23.32
CA ILE A 105 -32.33 -8.15 -22.82
C ILE A 105 -32.42 -7.12 -21.68
N LEU A 106 -33.24 -6.07 -21.84
CA LEU A 106 -33.46 -5.08 -20.79
C LEU A 106 -34.10 -5.66 -19.54
N THR A 107 -35.07 -6.57 -19.69
CA THR A 107 -35.70 -7.24 -18.55
C THR A 107 -34.67 -8.05 -17.77
N LEU A 108 -33.79 -8.78 -18.48
CA LEU A 108 -32.75 -9.60 -17.88
C LEU A 108 -31.67 -8.75 -17.19
N MET A 109 -31.30 -7.62 -17.80
CA MET A 109 -30.44 -6.61 -17.19
C MET A 109 -31.06 -6.04 -15.92
N GLY A 110 -32.36 -5.70 -15.95
CA GLY A 110 -33.10 -5.20 -14.79
C GLY A 110 -33.10 -6.18 -13.62
N VAL A 111 -33.26 -7.48 -13.88
CA VAL A 111 -33.16 -8.53 -12.87
C VAL A 111 -31.76 -8.60 -12.25
N VAL A 112 -30.70 -8.59 -13.05
CA VAL A 112 -29.32 -8.64 -12.55
C VAL A 112 -28.99 -7.41 -11.71
N VAL A 113 -29.38 -6.22 -12.17
CA VAL A 113 -29.21 -4.97 -11.42
C VAL A 113 -30.02 -4.99 -10.12
N PHE A 114 -31.25 -5.51 -10.14
CA PHE A 114 -32.08 -5.65 -8.94
C PHE A 114 -31.44 -6.62 -7.92
N ILE A 115 -30.85 -7.73 -8.38
CA ILE A 115 -30.12 -8.68 -7.53
C ILE A 115 -28.88 -8.03 -6.91
N ASP A 116 -28.12 -7.29 -7.71
CA ASP A 116 -26.98 -6.53 -7.21
C ASP A 116 -27.44 -5.54 -6.12
N LEU A 117 -28.49 -4.75 -6.38
CA LEU A 117 -29.08 -3.80 -5.42
C LEU A 117 -29.60 -4.46 -4.13
N SER A 118 -30.29 -5.59 -4.25
CA SER A 118 -31.00 -6.26 -3.14
C SER A 118 -30.17 -7.27 -2.34
N LEU A 119 -29.05 -7.77 -2.89
CA LEU A 119 -28.18 -8.73 -2.20
C LEU A 119 -26.76 -8.21 -1.95
N LEU A 120 -26.16 -7.56 -2.96
CA LEU A 120 -24.74 -7.16 -2.90
C LEU A 120 -24.56 -5.69 -2.49
N LEU A 121 -25.56 -4.86 -2.73
CA LEU A 121 -25.53 -3.44 -2.46
C LEU A 121 -26.22 -3.07 -1.17
N THR A 122 -27.10 -3.91 -0.60
CA THR A 122 -27.85 -3.61 0.62
C THR A 122 -26.88 -3.33 1.77
N PRO A 123 -26.60 -2.04 2.08
CA PRO A 123 -26.08 -1.72 3.38
C PRO A 123 -27.30 -1.85 4.31
N SER A 124 -27.10 -2.11 5.59
CA SER A 124 -28.19 -1.98 6.58
C SER A 124 -29.01 -0.73 6.25
N ILE A 125 -30.31 -0.87 5.98
CA ILE A 125 -31.18 0.19 5.43
C ILE A 125 -31.17 1.49 6.27
N MET A 126 -30.67 1.38 7.51
CA MET A 126 -30.39 2.44 8.48
C MET A 126 -29.26 3.41 8.07
N LYS A 127 -28.40 3.05 7.10
CA LYS A 127 -27.27 3.88 6.63
C LYS A 127 -27.57 4.79 5.44
N ILE A 128 -28.76 4.67 4.82
CA ILE A 128 -29.12 5.45 3.63
C ILE A 128 -29.36 6.95 3.95
N TRP A 129 -29.47 7.33 5.23
CA TRP A 129 -29.66 8.72 5.62
C TRP A 129 -28.36 9.51 5.87
N ASN A 130 -27.19 8.85 5.98
CA ASN A 130 -25.89 9.51 6.11
C ASN A 130 -24.96 9.12 4.96
N THR A 131 -24.63 10.10 4.14
CA THR A 131 -23.68 10.05 3.02
C THR A 131 -22.23 9.80 3.46
N GLU A 132 -21.93 8.64 4.06
CA GLU A 132 -20.61 8.40 4.69
C GLU A 132 -20.10 6.95 4.57
N PHE A 133 -20.10 6.28 3.41
CA PHE A 133 -19.59 4.88 3.37
C PHE A 133 -18.84 4.50 2.09
N GLN A 134 -17.82 5.29 1.75
CA GLN A 134 -16.59 4.76 1.14
C GLN A 134 -15.32 5.11 1.93
N TYR A 135 -15.43 6.01 2.92
CA TYR A 135 -14.34 6.34 3.83
C TYR A 135 -14.19 5.35 4.98
N SER A 136 -15.23 4.59 5.37
CA SER A 136 -15.15 3.77 6.60
C SER A 136 -14.07 2.70 6.58
N ASP A 137 -13.90 1.97 5.47
CA ASP A 137 -12.98 0.82 5.45
C ASP A 137 -11.52 1.29 5.36
N TYR A 138 -11.25 2.37 4.61
CA TYR A 138 -9.94 3.01 4.61
C TYR A 138 -9.64 3.61 5.98
N VAL A 139 -10.60 4.33 6.56
CA VAL A 139 -10.47 4.93 7.90
C VAL A 139 -10.29 3.85 8.96
N GLU A 140 -11.02 2.74 8.90
CA GLU A 140 -10.87 1.61 9.84
C GLU A 140 -9.50 0.95 9.72
N ASN A 141 -9.02 0.68 8.50
CA ASN A 141 -7.67 0.13 8.31
C ASN A 141 -6.58 1.11 8.77
N VAL A 142 -6.75 2.41 8.53
CA VAL A 142 -5.85 3.46 9.04
C VAL A 142 -5.91 3.53 10.56
N ILE A 143 -7.10 3.43 11.17
CA ILE A 143 -7.28 3.40 12.63
C ILE A 143 -6.58 2.17 13.22
N VAL A 144 -6.79 0.98 12.66
CA VAL A 144 -6.18 -0.26 13.16
C VAL A 144 -4.65 -0.20 13.02
N LYS A 145 -4.14 0.30 11.89
CA LYS A 145 -2.69 0.47 11.69
C LYS A 145 -2.13 1.49 12.68
N ASN A 146 -2.79 2.63 12.86
CA ASN A 146 -2.38 3.66 13.80
C ASN A 146 -2.45 3.16 15.25
N GLU A 147 -3.46 2.39 15.63
CA GLU A 147 -3.58 1.78 16.95
C GLU A 147 -2.45 0.77 17.19
N LYS A 148 -2.08 -0.02 16.18
CA LYS A 148 -0.92 -0.93 16.25
C LYS A 148 0.38 -0.14 16.46
N ILE A 149 0.61 0.92 15.68
CA ILE A 149 1.79 1.79 15.81
C ILE A 149 1.80 2.43 17.20
N GLN A 150 0.68 3.01 17.64
CA GLN A 150 0.56 3.65 18.95
C GLN A 150 0.84 2.68 20.09
N LYS A 151 0.26 1.47 20.07
CA LYS A 151 0.56 0.44 21.07
C LYS A 151 2.03 0.01 21.03
N GLY A 152 2.60 -0.13 19.82
CA GLY A 152 4.01 -0.44 19.61
C GLY A 152 4.96 0.63 20.16
N THR A 153 4.63 1.90 19.97
CA THR A 153 5.35 3.06 20.51
C THR A 153 5.23 3.12 22.03
N MET A 154 4.02 2.95 22.59
CA MET A 154 3.82 2.97 24.04
C MET A 154 4.60 1.87 24.76
N ARG A 155 4.69 0.67 24.16
CA ARG A 155 5.50 -0.42 24.70
C ARG A 155 6.99 -0.06 24.73
N ARG A 156 7.50 0.52 23.65
CA ARG A 156 8.89 0.99 23.55
C ARG A 156 9.23 2.08 24.56
N VAL A 157 8.33 3.05 24.73
CA VAL A 157 8.47 4.10 25.75
C VAL A 157 8.49 3.47 27.16
N GLY A 158 7.67 2.45 27.39
CA GLY A 158 7.70 1.63 28.60
C GLY A 158 9.08 0.99 28.83
N THR A 159 9.62 0.28 27.84
CA THR A 159 10.96 -0.33 27.93
C THR A 159 12.05 0.70 28.17
N LEU A 160 12.05 1.83 27.45
CA LEU A 160 13.01 2.90 27.71
C LEU A 160 12.90 3.41 29.15
N SER A 161 11.66 3.61 29.65
CA SER A 161 11.42 4.06 31.02
C SER A 161 11.93 3.05 32.06
N GLU A 162 11.78 1.75 31.80
CA GLU A 162 12.32 0.68 32.64
C GLU A 162 13.85 0.69 32.65
N MET A 163 14.50 0.84 31.48
CA MET A 163 15.96 0.96 31.38
C MET A 163 16.49 2.19 32.11
N ILE A 164 15.84 3.35 31.96
CA ILE A 164 16.21 4.59 32.68
C ILE A 164 16.09 4.38 34.20
N GLN A 165 15.00 3.80 34.68
CA GLN A 165 14.80 3.54 36.12
C GLN A 165 15.82 2.52 36.66
N GLY A 166 16.21 1.54 35.85
CA GLY A 166 17.23 0.54 36.17
C GLY A 166 18.67 0.99 35.98
N ALA A 167 18.90 2.14 35.33
CA ALA A 167 20.22 2.58 34.89
C ALA A 167 21.25 2.63 36.03
N GLY A 168 20.89 3.21 37.18
CA GLY A 168 21.79 3.30 38.33
C GLY A 168 22.27 1.93 38.83
N HIS A 169 21.37 0.93 38.85
CA HIS A 169 21.74 -0.43 39.23
C HIS A 169 22.62 -1.09 38.15
N TYR A 170 22.24 -0.96 36.87
CA TYR A 170 22.99 -1.50 35.74
C TYR A 170 24.44 -0.98 35.72
N PHE A 171 24.62 0.35 35.76
CA PHE A 171 25.94 0.98 35.72
C PHE A 171 26.76 0.77 36.99
N SER A 172 26.13 0.63 38.17
CA SER A 172 26.86 0.30 39.40
C SER A 172 27.56 -1.06 39.39
N GLY A 173 27.07 -1.99 38.55
CA GLY A 173 27.65 -3.32 38.38
C GLY A 173 28.71 -3.41 37.28
N LEU A 174 28.89 -2.35 36.47
CA LEU A 174 29.84 -2.35 35.37
C LEU A 174 31.24 -1.92 35.86
N PRO A 175 32.30 -2.64 35.45
CA PRO A 175 33.66 -2.17 35.68
C PRO A 175 33.92 -0.90 34.85
N LEU A 176 34.72 0.02 35.40
CA LEU A 176 35.22 1.17 34.65
C LEU A 176 36.02 0.65 33.46
N ALA A 177 35.62 1.06 32.25
CA ALA A 177 36.33 0.69 31.04
C ALA A 177 37.79 1.19 31.07
N GLU A 178 38.74 0.29 30.83
CA GLU A 178 40.17 0.62 30.81
C GLU A 178 40.63 1.08 29.41
N SER A 179 39.80 0.87 28.39
CA SER A 179 40.09 1.23 27.00
C SER A 179 38.83 1.67 26.25
N GLU A 180 39.02 2.45 25.18
CA GLU A 180 37.90 2.85 24.31
C GLU A 180 37.19 1.66 23.68
N ALA A 181 37.92 0.59 23.34
CA ALA A 181 37.34 -0.63 22.79
C ALA A 181 36.42 -1.33 23.80
N GLU A 182 36.81 -1.34 25.08
CA GLU A 182 35.98 -1.89 26.15
C GLU A 182 34.74 -1.02 26.40
N GLN A 183 34.90 0.31 26.47
CA GLN A 183 33.78 1.23 26.62
C GLN A 183 32.77 1.07 25.48
N ARG A 184 33.27 0.95 24.24
CA ARG A 184 32.45 0.71 23.06
C ARG A 184 31.71 -0.63 23.15
N GLN A 185 32.37 -1.70 23.58
CA GLN A 185 31.72 -3.00 23.78
C GLN A 185 30.63 -2.92 24.86
N GLN A 186 30.88 -2.19 25.95
CA GLN A 186 29.88 -1.99 26.99
C GLN A 186 28.67 -1.19 26.49
N LEU A 187 28.89 -0.16 25.65
CA LEU A 187 27.82 0.59 24.99
C LEU A 187 27.01 -0.31 24.04
N GLU A 188 27.68 -1.08 23.17
CA GLU A 188 27.02 -2.02 22.26
C GLU A 188 26.18 -3.05 23.02
N ASN A 189 26.69 -3.57 24.15
CA ASN A 189 25.93 -4.48 25.01
C ASN A 189 24.70 -3.81 25.60
N TYR A 190 24.85 -2.59 26.12
CA TYR A 190 23.75 -1.83 26.73
C TYR A 190 22.64 -1.51 25.71
N LEU A 191 23.00 -1.04 24.51
CA LEU A 191 22.04 -0.80 23.43
C LEU A 191 21.42 -2.10 22.93
N GLY A 192 22.17 -3.20 22.96
CA GLY A 192 21.70 -4.54 22.63
C GLY A 192 20.55 -5.04 23.51
N GLU A 193 20.49 -4.64 24.78
CA GLU A 193 19.37 -4.99 25.68
C GLU A 193 18.04 -4.40 25.21
N TYR A 194 18.06 -3.18 24.66
CA TYR A 194 16.88 -2.56 24.04
C TYR A 194 16.59 -3.21 22.68
N ALA A 195 17.61 -3.30 21.82
CA ALA A 195 17.48 -3.70 20.43
C ALA A 195 16.96 -5.14 20.27
N SER A 196 17.43 -6.06 21.12
CA SER A 196 17.03 -7.47 21.10
C SER A 196 15.54 -7.70 21.40
N GLN A 197 14.90 -6.82 22.19
CA GLN A 197 13.47 -6.92 22.49
C GLN A 197 12.58 -6.62 21.29
N TYR A 198 13.08 -5.82 20.35
CA TYR A 198 12.36 -5.36 19.16
C TYR A 198 12.90 -5.98 17.86
N GLY A 199 13.94 -6.81 17.97
CA GLY A 199 14.50 -7.61 16.90
C GLY A 199 15.26 -6.81 15.85
N PHE A 200 16.03 -5.82 16.29
CA PHE A 200 16.99 -5.13 15.43
C PHE A 200 18.38 -5.16 16.06
N SER A 201 19.39 -4.85 15.27
CA SER A 201 20.79 -4.72 15.71
C SER A 201 21.27 -3.28 15.58
N VAL A 202 22.28 -2.93 16.37
CA VAL A 202 22.87 -1.60 16.45
C VAL A 202 24.33 -1.69 16.00
N GLN A 203 24.75 -0.80 15.10
CA GLN A 203 26.15 -0.64 14.71
C GLN A 203 26.57 0.81 14.97
N ILE A 204 27.71 1.02 15.62
CA ILE A 204 28.21 2.34 16.00
C ILE A 204 29.39 2.70 15.10
N TRP A 205 29.45 3.94 14.61
CA TRP A 205 30.49 4.39 13.68
C TRP A 205 31.01 5.75 14.13
N ASP A 206 32.18 5.75 14.78
CA ASP A 206 32.80 6.98 15.26
C ASP A 206 33.23 7.87 14.08
N ILE A 207 32.94 9.17 14.18
CA ILE A 207 33.35 10.19 13.22
C ILE A 207 34.50 10.98 13.85
N VAL A 208 35.70 10.76 13.33
CA VAL A 208 36.91 11.46 13.76
C VAL A 208 37.28 12.46 12.66
N TYR A 209 37.43 13.72 13.03
CA TYR A 209 37.86 14.78 12.13
C TYR A 209 38.81 15.72 12.87
N GLU A 210 39.82 16.20 12.18
CA GLU A 210 40.72 17.25 12.66
C GLU A 210 40.54 18.46 11.77
N ALA A 211 40.19 19.60 12.35
CA ALA A 211 40.16 20.84 11.59
C ALA A 211 41.60 21.17 11.15
N PRO A 212 41.86 21.38 9.85
CA PRO A 212 43.20 21.78 9.42
C PRO A 212 43.56 23.10 10.12
N GLY A 213 44.72 23.11 10.79
CA GLY A 213 45.23 24.31 11.42
C GLY A 213 45.48 25.38 10.35
N LEU A 214 44.59 26.36 10.25
CA LEU A 214 44.71 27.42 9.26
C LEU A 214 46.02 28.19 9.50
N THR A 215 46.90 28.16 8.50
CA THR A 215 47.97 29.17 8.42
C THR A 215 47.34 30.48 7.95
N GLN A 216 47.79 31.63 8.48
CA GLN A 216 47.24 32.97 8.16
C GLN A 216 47.20 33.28 6.64
N ASP A 217 47.99 32.57 5.84
CA ASP A 217 48.07 32.72 4.39
C ASP A 217 46.97 31.98 3.62
N GLU A 218 46.33 30.95 4.19
CA GLU A 218 45.28 30.14 3.54
C GLU A 218 43.86 30.73 3.74
N GLU A 219 43.65 31.55 4.77
CA GLU A 219 42.40 32.29 4.98
C GLU A 219 42.08 33.28 3.85
N SER A 220 43.09 33.68 3.07
CA SER A 220 42.96 34.70 2.03
C SER A 220 42.84 34.13 0.61
N ALA A 221 43.16 32.84 0.40
CA ALA A 221 43.24 32.23 -0.93
C ALA A 221 42.13 31.20 -1.24
N GLY A 222 41.44 30.66 -0.21
CA GLY A 222 40.41 29.61 -0.38
C GLY A 222 38.96 30.03 -0.12
N ARG A 223 38.70 31.32 0.19
CA ARG A 223 37.38 31.82 0.66
C ARG A 223 36.31 32.03 -0.42
N GLU A 224 36.49 31.56 -1.65
CA GLU A 224 35.59 31.95 -2.76
C GLU A 224 34.49 30.94 -3.16
N GLU A 225 34.40 29.72 -2.60
CA GLU A 225 33.38 28.74 -3.09
C GLU A 225 32.58 27.93 -2.06
N SER A 226 32.83 28.03 -0.74
CA SER A 226 32.05 27.30 0.26
C SER A 226 31.61 28.18 1.43
N ASP A 227 30.31 28.13 1.77
CA ASP A 227 29.72 28.81 2.94
C ASP A 227 30.07 28.13 4.29
N LEU A 228 30.73 26.97 4.25
CA LEU A 228 31.07 26.18 5.43
C LEU A 228 32.42 26.61 6.03
N SER A 229 32.48 26.63 7.36
CA SER A 229 33.73 26.81 8.10
C SER A 229 34.71 25.64 7.86
N PRO A 230 36.02 25.83 8.08
CA PRO A 230 37.01 24.76 7.93
C PRO A 230 36.72 23.52 8.80
N GLU A 231 36.11 23.73 9.97
CA GLU A 231 35.70 22.66 10.88
C GLU A 231 34.49 21.88 10.31
N GLU A 232 33.49 22.60 9.81
CA GLU A 232 32.32 22.01 9.16
C GLU A 232 32.70 21.22 7.89
N LEU A 233 33.66 21.72 7.11
CA LEU A 233 34.19 21.00 5.95
C LEU A 233 34.91 19.70 6.36
N ALA A 234 35.75 19.74 7.38
CA ALA A 234 36.44 18.55 7.89
C ALA A 234 35.45 17.51 8.42
N TYR A 235 34.41 17.97 9.15
CA TYR A 235 33.33 17.11 9.60
C TYR A 235 32.55 16.50 8.43
N PHE A 236 32.19 17.30 7.43
CA PHE A 236 31.43 16.86 6.25
C PHE A 236 32.17 15.78 5.46
N GLU A 237 33.47 15.94 5.21
CA GLU A 237 34.27 14.93 4.52
C GLU A 237 34.42 13.64 5.36
N SER A 238 34.62 13.76 6.68
CA SER A 238 34.66 12.58 7.57
C SER A 238 33.32 11.84 7.60
N LEU A 239 32.21 12.57 7.67
CA LEU A 239 30.85 12.02 7.59
C LEU A 239 30.64 11.26 6.27
N LYS A 240 31.08 11.82 5.15
CA LYS A 240 31.02 11.19 3.83
C LYS A 240 31.82 9.90 3.75
N ASP A 241 33.01 9.87 4.35
CA ASP A 241 33.84 8.68 4.42
C ASP A 241 33.24 7.58 5.30
N VAL A 242 32.66 7.94 6.44
CA VAL A 242 31.96 6.99 7.30
C VAL A 242 30.72 6.44 6.60
N LEU A 243 29.93 7.29 5.93
CA LEU A 243 28.76 6.85 5.17
C LEU A 243 29.14 5.86 4.05
N ASN A 244 30.22 6.14 3.30
CA ASN A 244 30.76 5.22 2.29
C ASN A 244 31.06 3.82 2.87
N ARG A 245 31.60 3.78 4.09
CA ARG A 245 31.93 2.51 4.77
C ARG A 245 30.67 1.77 5.21
N ILE A 246 29.70 2.49 5.77
CA ILE A 246 28.38 1.94 6.15
C ILE A 246 27.69 1.32 4.94
N GLU A 247 27.66 2.05 3.83
CA GLU A 247 27.03 1.63 2.58
C GLU A 247 27.67 0.32 2.07
N ARG A 248 29.00 0.28 1.97
CA ARG A 248 29.73 -0.90 1.50
C ARG A 248 29.52 -2.13 2.38
N LEU A 249 29.52 -1.96 3.70
CA LEU A 249 29.39 -3.07 4.65
C LEU A 249 27.97 -3.59 4.77
N ASN A 250 26.98 -2.72 4.61
CA ASN A 250 25.58 -3.09 4.71
C ASN A 250 24.91 -3.35 3.35
N SER A 251 25.61 -3.12 2.24
CA SER A 251 25.09 -3.24 0.87
C SER A 251 23.85 -2.37 0.63
N PHE A 252 23.85 -1.15 1.16
CA PHE A 252 22.76 -0.20 0.98
C PHE A 252 22.83 0.44 -0.41
N ASP A 253 21.70 0.56 -1.10
CA ASP A 253 21.60 1.23 -2.41
C ASP A 253 21.23 2.71 -2.22
N ILE A 254 22.24 3.52 -1.85
CA ILE A 254 22.09 4.95 -1.51
C ILE A 254 22.48 5.87 -2.70
N ASP A 255 23.10 5.33 -3.76
CA ASP A 255 23.75 6.11 -4.83
C ASP A 255 22.92 7.26 -5.42
N ASN A 256 21.60 7.07 -5.59
CA ASN A 256 20.73 8.09 -6.20
C ASN A 256 20.30 9.21 -5.23
N GLU A 257 20.38 8.98 -3.91
CA GLU A 257 19.92 9.90 -2.85
C GLU A 257 21.06 10.31 -1.91
N ARG A 258 22.29 9.97 -2.27
CA ARG A 258 23.46 10.09 -1.40
C ARG A 258 23.71 11.52 -0.92
N ASP A 259 23.69 12.49 -1.83
CA ASP A 259 23.96 13.89 -1.46
C ASP A 259 22.87 14.43 -0.52
N ALA A 260 21.61 14.05 -0.76
CA ALA A 260 20.50 14.38 0.13
C ALA A 260 20.66 13.73 1.52
N TYR A 261 21.13 12.47 1.57
CA TYR A 261 21.39 11.80 2.85
C TYR A 261 22.59 12.42 3.59
N LEU A 262 23.63 12.82 2.88
CA LEU A 262 24.75 13.52 3.51
C LEU A 262 24.30 14.86 4.08
N GLU A 263 23.49 15.62 3.35
CA GLU A 263 22.93 16.88 3.82
C GLU A 263 22.04 16.69 5.06
N SER A 264 21.12 15.73 5.04
CA SER A 264 20.28 15.39 6.20
C SER A 264 21.10 14.95 7.41
N LEU A 265 22.09 14.07 7.26
CA LEU A 265 22.96 13.65 8.38
C LEU A 265 23.78 14.81 8.93
N PHE A 266 24.26 15.70 8.06
CA PHE A 266 24.98 16.90 8.45
C PHE A 266 24.07 17.85 9.25
N GLN A 267 22.79 17.94 8.89
CA GLN A 267 21.75 18.67 9.62
C GLN A 267 21.20 17.94 10.85
N SER A 268 21.83 16.82 11.26
CA SER A 268 21.42 16.01 12.41
C SER A 268 20.07 15.30 12.26
N GLU A 269 19.62 15.05 11.03
CA GLU A 269 18.38 14.34 10.75
C GLU A 269 18.57 12.82 10.72
N ILE A 270 17.56 12.09 11.19
CA ILE A 270 17.52 10.63 11.11
C ILE A 270 17.12 10.22 9.70
N ILE A 271 17.89 9.32 9.10
CA ILE A 271 17.62 8.82 7.76
C ILE A 271 17.01 7.44 7.84
N SER A 272 15.83 7.27 7.24
CA SER A 272 15.21 5.96 7.03
C SER A 272 15.61 5.42 5.67
N VAL A 273 16.45 4.39 5.65
CA VAL A 273 16.79 3.64 4.43
C VAL A 273 15.69 2.59 4.19
N ILE A 274 14.62 3.03 3.51
CA ILE A 274 13.35 2.30 3.40
C ILE A 274 13.52 0.93 2.72
N LYS A 275 14.34 0.85 1.66
CA LYS A 275 14.53 -0.41 0.90
C LYS A 275 15.12 -1.50 1.79
N GLU A 276 15.97 -1.14 2.74
CA GLU A 276 16.73 -2.05 3.60
C GLU A 276 16.18 -2.12 5.03
N ASN A 277 15.01 -1.51 5.28
CA ASN A 277 14.37 -1.44 6.61
C ASN A 277 15.37 -1.04 7.72
N SER A 278 16.23 -0.06 7.43
CA SER A 278 17.31 0.36 8.31
C SER A 278 17.23 1.87 8.56
N MET A 279 17.82 2.33 9.67
CA MET A 279 17.92 3.76 9.97
C MET A 279 19.36 4.14 10.25
N ILE A 280 19.77 5.32 9.80
CA ILE A 280 21.07 5.92 10.10
C ILE A 280 20.80 7.16 10.96
N ILE A 281 21.45 7.23 12.10
CA ILE A 281 21.18 8.21 13.16
C ILE A 281 22.48 8.94 13.46
N PRO A 282 22.55 10.24 13.21
CA PRO A 282 23.67 11.03 13.68
C PRO A 282 23.50 11.31 15.18
N VAL A 283 24.55 11.06 15.96
CA VAL A 283 24.58 11.29 17.40
C VAL A 283 25.74 12.23 17.71
N PHE A 284 25.40 13.40 18.25
CA PHE A 284 26.36 14.43 18.63
C PHE A 284 26.42 14.53 20.15
N MET A 285 27.63 14.41 20.67
CA MET A 285 27.95 14.63 22.08
C MET A 285 29.12 15.61 22.17
N ASN A 286 29.33 16.19 23.35
CA ASN A 286 30.35 17.24 23.55
C ASN A 286 31.77 16.82 23.10
N GLU A 287 32.11 15.54 23.23
CA GLU A 287 33.45 15.03 22.92
C GLU A 287 33.46 13.95 21.82
N ARG A 288 32.29 13.54 21.33
CA ARG A 288 32.16 12.42 20.39
C ARG A 288 31.03 12.67 19.41
N THR A 289 31.33 12.47 18.14
CA THR A 289 30.32 12.41 17.08
C THR A 289 30.35 11.02 16.47
N MET A 290 29.18 10.43 16.24
CA MET A 290 29.06 9.08 15.69
C MET A 290 27.83 8.95 14.81
N LEU A 291 27.88 8.03 13.84
CA LEU A 291 26.70 7.50 13.18
C LEU A 291 26.30 6.18 13.81
N VAL A 292 25.01 6.00 14.05
CA VAL A 292 24.45 4.75 14.54
C VAL A 292 23.54 4.18 13.48
N VAL A 293 23.77 2.93 13.09
CA VAL A 293 22.95 2.21 12.13
C VAL A 293 22.08 1.22 12.88
N LEU A 294 20.76 1.38 12.75
CA LEU A 294 19.78 0.40 13.21
C LEU A 294 19.39 -0.49 12.04
N LYS A 295 19.65 -1.78 12.17
CA LYS A 295 19.33 -2.77 11.14
C LYS A 295 18.21 -3.67 11.63
N ASN A 296 17.06 -3.64 10.96
CA ASN A 296 15.97 -4.52 11.29
C ASN A 296 16.30 -5.97 10.90
N ASP A 297 16.42 -6.84 11.88
CA ASP A 297 16.65 -8.28 11.67
C ASP A 297 15.31 -9.03 11.63
N LYS A 298 14.41 -8.73 12.57
CA LYS A 298 13.10 -9.34 12.77
C LYS A 298 12.16 -8.36 13.46
N GLY A 299 11.20 -7.81 12.73
CA GLY A 299 10.15 -6.99 13.33
C GLY A 299 9.87 -5.73 12.53
N GLU A 300 9.50 -4.68 13.23
CA GLU A 300 9.17 -3.37 12.67
C GLU A 300 10.04 -2.33 13.37
N LEU A 301 10.92 -1.68 12.63
CA LEU A 301 11.74 -0.58 13.10
C LEU A 301 10.92 0.71 13.02
N LEU A 302 10.80 1.43 14.13
CA LEU A 302 10.03 2.68 14.22
C LEU A 302 10.97 3.86 14.49
N GLU A 303 10.60 5.07 14.06
CA GLU A 303 11.40 6.29 14.31
C GLU A 303 11.65 6.53 15.81
N VAL A 304 10.71 6.10 16.67
CA VAL A 304 10.90 6.18 18.13
C VAL A 304 12.08 5.34 18.62
N ASP A 305 12.43 4.25 17.92
CA ASP A 305 13.61 3.44 18.25
C ASP A 305 14.89 4.24 18.04
N ALA A 306 14.96 5.05 16.99
CA ALA A 306 16.10 5.93 16.76
C ALA A 306 16.28 6.95 17.88
N VAL A 307 15.19 7.61 18.28
CA VAL A 307 15.20 8.56 19.41
C VAL A 307 15.62 7.88 20.72
N HIS A 308 15.11 6.68 20.98
CA HIS A 308 15.47 5.93 22.19
C HIS A 308 16.94 5.54 22.20
N ILE A 309 17.48 5.07 21.09
CA ILE A 309 18.90 4.73 20.99
C ILE A 309 19.78 5.96 21.25
N THR A 310 19.46 7.12 20.67
CA THR A 310 20.17 8.37 20.98
C THR A 310 20.12 8.72 22.47
N ASN A 311 18.95 8.61 23.10
CA ASN A 311 18.80 8.88 24.53
C ASN A 311 19.55 7.86 25.40
N LEU A 312 19.57 6.59 25.02
CA LEU A 312 20.30 5.54 25.73
C LEU A 312 21.82 5.73 25.61
N ILE A 313 22.32 6.18 24.46
CA ILE A 313 23.73 6.57 24.29
C ILE A 313 24.07 7.72 25.23
N TYR A 314 23.26 8.79 25.22
CA TYR A 314 23.47 9.91 26.13
C TYR A 314 23.46 9.47 27.60
N LEU A 315 22.50 8.62 27.98
CA LEU A 315 22.41 8.08 29.33
C LEU A 315 23.66 7.26 29.69
N PHE A 316 24.12 6.39 28.80
CA PHE A 316 25.34 5.60 29.00
C PHE A 316 26.54 6.50 29.32
N TYR A 317 26.76 7.55 28.52
CA TYR A 317 27.86 8.48 28.73
C TYR A 317 27.66 9.41 29.94
N SER A 318 26.44 9.57 30.46
CA SER A 318 26.22 10.36 31.68
C SER A 318 26.67 9.64 32.97
N PHE A 319 26.91 8.32 32.91
CA PHE A 319 27.44 7.52 34.02
C PHE A 319 28.94 7.23 33.90
N TYR A 320 29.58 7.71 32.84
CA TYR A 320 31.01 7.57 32.53
C TYR A 320 31.73 8.91 32.72
#